data_AF-A0A7W0ZSW6-F1
#
_entry.id   AF-A0A7W0ZSW6-F1
#
_cell.length_a   1.000
_cell.length_b   1.000
_cell.length_c   1.000
_cell.angle_alpha   90.00
_cell.angle_beta   90.00
_cell.angle_gamma   90.00
#
_symmetry.space_group_name_H-M   'P 1'
#
loop_
_entity.id
_entity.type
_entity.pdbx_description
1 polymer ?
#
loop_
_entity_poly.entity_id
_entity_poly.type
_entity_poly.pdbx_seq_one_letter_code
_entity_poly.pdbx_strand_id
1 'polypeptide(L)' 'MTSYLEVVRDSARKLSLLTPSGELKTLDSLSIIDLLDSLEAGSGLMIPLEQITTAAFADMQSVADLLARVASAKQG' A
#
# COMPACT_ATOMS: atom_id res chain seq x y z
N MET A 1 -1.24 -16.27 -7.83
CA MET A 1 -1.63 -14.85 -7.74
C MET A 1 -1.34 -14.41 -6.33
N THR A 2 -0.33 -13.57 -6.13
CA THR A 2 -0.02 -13.00 -4.81
C THR A 2 -1.13 -12.02 -4.42
N SER A 3 -1.66 -12.12 -3.21
CA SER A 3 -2.69 -11.20 -2.75
C SER A 3 -2.10 -9.81 -2.54
N TYR A 4 -2.81 -8.74 -2.91
CA TYR A 4 -2.37 -7.37 -2.61
C TYR A 4 -2.16 -7.15 -1.11
N LEU A 5 -2.90 -7.85 -0.26
CA LEU A 5 -2.70 -7.80 1.19
C LEU A 5 -1.32 -8.35 1.61
N GLU A 6 -0.81 -9.37 0.91
CA GLU A 6 0.54 -9.90 1.17
C GLU A 6 1.62 -8.91 0.71
N VAL A 7 1.41 -8.26 -0.45
CA VAL A 7 2.31 -7.19 -0.92
C VAL A 7 2.37 -6.03 0.08
N VAL A 8 1.21 -5.62 0.60
CA VAL A 8 1.13 -4.56 1.61
C VAL A 8 1.82 -4.98 2.90
N ARG A 9 1.54 -6.18 3.40
CA ARG A 9 2.17 -6.69 4.63
C ARG A 9 3.69 -6.80 4.48
N ASP A 10 4.18 -7.30 3.36
CA ASP A 10 5.61 -7.45 3.10
C ASP A 10 6.30 -6.07 3.02
N SER A 11 5.70 -5.12 2.29
CA SER A 11 6.20 -3.74 2.17
C SER A 11 6.22 -3.02 3.53
N ALA A 12 5.11 -3.08 4.26
CA ALA A 12 5.02 -2.49 5.59
C ALA A 12 6.01 -3.13 6.58
N ARG A 13 6.25 -4.45 6.49
CA ARG A 13 7.25 -5.14 7.31
C ARG A 13 8.67 -4.69 6.98
N LYS A 14 9.03 -4.62 5.70
CA LYS A 14 10.36 -4.15 5.24
C LYS A 14 10.67 -2.74 5.77
N LEU A 15 9.66 -1.88 5.77
CA LEU A 15 9.77 -0.48 6.21
C LEU A 15 9.54 -0.29 7.71
N SER A 16 9.38 -1.37 8.49
CA SER A 16 9.08 -1.30 9.93
C SER A 16 7.87 -0.39 10.24
N LEU A 17 6.83 -0.48 9.40
CA LEU A 17 5.57 0.26 9.52
C LEU A 17 4.49 -0.53 10.27
N LEU A 18 4.81 -1.70 10.80
CA LEU A 18 3.86 -2.52 11.54
C LEU A 18 3.97 -2.29 13.05
N THR A 19 2.83 -2.29 13.73
CA THR A 19 2.74 -2.37 15.20
C THR A 19 3.17 -3.77 15.67
N PRO A 20 3.43 -3.97 16.99
CA PRO A 20 3.71 -5.30 17.53
C PRO A 20 2.58 -6.33 17.29
N SER A 21 1.34 -5.84 17.14
CA SER A 21 0.16 -6.66 16.81
C SER A 21 0.08 -7.03 15.31
N GLY A 22 0.96 -6.48 14.48
CA GLY A 22 1.00 -6.71 13.03
C GLY A 22 0.09 -5.80 12.21
N GLU A 23 -0.44 -4.73 12.80
CA GLU A 23 -1.29 -3.73 12.13
C GLU A 23 -0.45 -2.60 11.54
N LEU A 24 -0.99 -1.86 10.57
CA LEU A 24 -0.30 -0.68 10.02
C LEU A 24 -0.29 0.44 11.07
N LYS A 25 0.89 0.97 11.39
CA LYS A 25 1.00 2.14 12.28
C LYS A 25 0.49 3.39 11.57
N THR A 26 0.17 4.44 12.32
CA THR A 26 -0.11 5.76 11.74
C THR A 26 1.10 6.23 10.94
N LEU A 27 0.88 6.55 9.67
CA LEU A 27 1.93 6.96 8.75
C LEU A 27 1.96 8.49 8.62
N ASP A 28 3.14 9.07 8.75
CA ASP A 28 3.40 10.43 8.31
C ASP A 28 3.61 10.47 6.78
N SER A 29 3.63 11.68 6.22
CA SER A 29 3.75 11.86 4.77
C SER A 29 5.00 11.21 4.15
N LEU A 30 6.15 11.17 4.85
CA LEU A 30 7.35 10.51 4.32
C LEU A 30 7.18 8.99 4.34
N SER A 31 6.69 8.44 5.45
CA SER A 31 6.39 7.00 5.55
C SER A 31 5.39 6.53 4.49
N ILE A 32 4.44 7.39 4.09
CA ILE A 32 3.50 7.10 3.00
C ILE A 32 4.23 7.01 1.66
N ILE A 33 5.15 7.92 1.36
CA ILE A 33 5.93 7.91 0.12
C ILE A 33 6.82 6.66 0.06
N ASP A 34 7.52 6.33 1.14
CA ASP A 34 8.35 5.12 1.20
C ASP A 34 7.52 3.84 1.02
N LEU A 35 6.33 3.80 1.63
CA LEU A 35 5.40 2.70 1.45
C LEU A 35 4.94 2.59 0.00
N LEU A 36 4.54 3.69 -0.63
CA LEU A 36 4.13 3.72 -2.03
C LEU A 36 5.20 3.16 -2.96
N ASP A 37 6.45 3.62 -2.83
CA ASP A 37 7.58 3.11 -3.62
C ASP A 37 7.73 1.59 -3.47
N SER A 38 7.70 1.09 -2.23
CA SER A 38 7.78 -0.35 -1.94
C SER A 38 6.58 -1.12 -2.52
N LEU A 39 5.39 -0.55 -2.51
CA LEU A 39 4.18 -1.19 -3.06
C LEU A 39 4.24 -1.25 -4.59
N GLU A 40 4.69 -0.18 -5.25
CA GLU A 40 4.87 -0.15 -6.71
C GLU A 40 5.91 -1.20 -7.13
N ALA A 41 7.05 -1.27 -6.43
CA ALA A 41 8.08 -2.28 -6.67
C ALA A 41 7.57 -3.71 -6.44
N GLY A 42 6.77 -3.94 -5.39
CA GLY A 42 6.24 -5.26 -5.03
C GLY A 42 5.06 -5.73 -5.89
N SER A 43 4.26 -4.80 -6.42
CA SER A 43 3.06 -5.11 -7.22
C SER A 43 3.26 -4.96 -8.73
N GLY A 44 4.30 -4.24 -9.16
CA GLY A 44 4.48 -3.86 -10.58
C GLY A 44 3.41 -2.88 -11.08
N LEU A 45 2.69 -2.22 -10.17
CA LEU A 45 1.71 -1.18 -10.47
C LEU A 45 2.36 0.19 -10.33
N MET A 46 1.82 1.16 -11.06
CA MET A 46 2.11 2.58 -10.86
C MET A 46 0.87 3.20 -10.22
N ILE A 47 1.02 3.77 -9.03
CA ILE A 47 -0.07 4.34 -8.23
C ILE A 47 -0.13 5.84 -8.54
N PRO A 48 -1.11 6.30 -9.33
CA PRO A 48 -1.18 7.72 -9.70
C PRO A 48 -1.56 8.56 -8.47
N LEU A 49 -0.94 9.74 -8.35
CA LEU A 49 -1.10 10.62 -7.19
C LEU A 49 -2.56 11.01 -6.93
N GLU A 50 -3.39 11.08 -7.97
CA GLU A 50 -4.82 11.39 -7.88
C GLU A 50 -5.65 10.34 -7.12
N GLN A 51 -5.17 9.10 -7.04
CA GLN A 51 -5.82 8.01 -6.30
C GLN A 51 -5.37 7.95 -4.84
N ILE A 52 -4.33 8.71 -4.47
CA ILE A 52 -3.74 8.72 -3.14
C ILE A 52 -4.58 9.62 -2.24
N THR A 53 -5.24 9.00 -1.26
CA THR A 53 -6.00 9.71 -0.23
C THR A 53 -5.54 9.23 1.14
N THR A 54 -5.66 10.06 2.17
CA THR A 54 -5.32 9.67 3.55
C THR A 54 -6.11 8.44 4.02
N ALA A 55 -7.36 8.30 3.55
CA ALA A 55 -8.21 7.15 3.84
C ALA A 55 -7.64 5.83 3.30
N ALA A 56 -6.89 5.86 2.19
CA ALA A 56 -6.28 4.67 1.61
C ALA A 56 -5.18 4.06 2.50
N PHE A 57 -4.64 4.82 3.47
CA PHE A 57 -3.58 4.39 4.38
C PHE A 57 -4.06 4.21 5.82
N ALA A 58 -5.38 4.12 6.04
CA ALA A 58 -5.94 3.90 7.37
C ALA A 58 -5.54 2.53 7.95
N ASP A 59 -5.52 1.50 7.11
CA ASP A 59 -5.15 0.14 7.46
C ASP A 59 -4.64 -0.64 6.24
N MET A 60 -4.12 -1.85 6.45
CA MET A 60 -3.58 -2.68 5.37
C MET A 60 -4.62 -3.08 4.31
N GLN A 61 -5.89 -3.21 4.70
CA GLN A 61 -6.95 -3.61 3.76
C GLN A 61 -7.26 -2.45 2.80
N SER A 62 -7.33 -1.24 3.33
CA SER A 62 -7.52 -0.01 2.55
C SER A 62 -6.42 0.19 1.51
N VAL A 63 -5.16 -0.10 1.88
CA VAL A 63 -4.03 -0.05 0.93
C VAL A 63 -4.15 -1.15 -0.12
N ALA A 64 -4.54 -2.37 0.27
CA ALA A 64 -4.75 -3.47 -0.66
C ALA A 64 -5.89 -3.16 -1.65
N ASP A 65 -6.96 -2.54 -1.19
CA ASP A 65 -8.09 -2.10 -2.01
C ASP A 65 -7.67 -0.98 -2.99
N LEU A 66 -6.78 -0.08 -2.59
CA LEU A 66 -6.16 0.90 -3.50
C LEU A 66 -5.43 0.18 -4.65
N LEU A 67 -4.57 -0.80 -4.34
CA LEU A 67 -3.84 -1.55 -5.38
C LEU A 67 -4.80 -2.30 -6.32
N ALA A 68 -5.86 -2.90 -5.79
CA ALA A 68 -6.87 -3.57 -6.59
C ALA A 68 -7.56 -2.60 -7.56
N ARG A 69 -7.95 -1.41 -7.09
CA ARG A 69 -8.55 -0.35 -7.93
C ARG A 69 -7.61 0.11 -9.03
N VAL A 70 -6.34 0.33 -8.71
CA VAL A 70 -5.30 0.74 -9.69
C VAL A 70 -5.11 -0.35 -10.75
N ALA A 71 -5.04 -1.62 -10.34
CA ALA A 71 -4.90 -2.74 -11.27
C ALA A 71 -6.10 -2.92 -12.20
N SER A 72 -7.31 -2.63 -11.72
CA SER A 72 -8.53 -2.62 -12.55
C SER A 72 -8.55 -1.43 -13.51
N ALA A 73 -8.12 -0.24 -13.09
CA ALA A 73 -8.07 0.95 -13.94
C ALA A 73 -7.09 0.83 -15.11
N LYS A 74 -6.00 0.06 -14.96
CA LYS A 74 -5.02 -0.21 -16.03
C LYS A 74 -5.58 -1.05 -17.19
N GLN A 75 -6.70 -1.74 -17.00
CA GLN A 75 -7.31 -2.62 -18.02
C GLN A 75 -8.48 -1.97 -18.77
N GLY A 76 -8.85 -0.74 -18.40
CA GLY A 76 -9.92 0.04 -19.04
C GLY A 76 -9.44 0.97 -20.14
#